data_AF-E4YU73-F1
#
_entry.id   AF-E4YU73-F1
#
_cell.length_a   1.000
_cell.length_b   1.000
_cell.length_c   1.000
_cell.angle_alpha   90.00
_cell.angle_beta   90.00
_cell.angle_gamma   90.00
#
_symmetry.space_group_name_H-M   'P 1'
#
loop_
_entity.id
_entity.type
_entity.pdbx_description
1 polymer ?
#
loop_
_entity_poly.entity_id
_entity_poly.type
_entity_poly.pdbx_seq_one_letter_code
_entity_poly.pdbx_strand_id
1 'polypeptide(L)'
;MPEIRKYKKRFNSEINCASLWGVNLLIGTNNGLILLDRSGQGQVYPLIANRKFQQIDVLENNNLVLSISGKKNKLRCYYLSWLKSKFLNTQPSKQDAAERQGYISVGDLEGCASYKLVKFERIKFLVVAMRNGVDVFAWAPKPYNRFMLYKTFQNLVHRPLIVDLTVEDGTRLKWTFIQLFYHHEFSLKMKDRSESNMLLRYYLHRQN
;
A
#
# COMPACT_ATOMS: atom_id res chain seq x y z
N MET A 1 26.78 -10.97 15.78
CA MET A 1 25.43 -10.64 16.29
C MET A 1 25.05 -9.27 15.73
N PRO A 2 23.88 -9.06 15.09
CA PRO A 2 23.49 -7.74 14.61
C PRO A 2 23.37 -6.76 15.79
N GLU A 3 24.12 -5.67 15.75
CA GLU A 3 24.12 -4.66 16.81
C GLU A 3 22.87 -3.78 16.68
N ILE A 4 21.88 -3.97 17.56
CA ILE A 4 20.65 -3.15 17.56
C ILE A 4 20.98 -1.78 18.15
N ARG A 5 21.26 -0.80 17.27
CA ARG A 5 21.37 0.60 17.65
C ARG A 5 20.00 1.18 17.99
N LYS A 6 19.78 1.56 19.25
CA LYS A 6 18.55 2.21 19.73
C LYS A 6 18.61 3.71 19.44
N TYR A 7 17.83 4.18 18.46
CA TYR A 7 17.66 5.61 18.18
C TYR A 7 16.54 6.18 19.04
N LYS A 8 16.85 7.09 19.98
CA LYS A 8 15.84 7.85 20.75
C LYS A 8 15.53 9.15 20.01
N LYS A 9 14.48 9.17 19.19
CA LYS A 9 13.97 10.39 18.56
C LYS A 9 12.53 10.64 18.94
N ARG A 10 12.24 11.84 19.44
CA ARG A 10 10.88 12.30 19.72
C ARG A 10 10.27 12.82 18.42
N PHE A 11 9.16 12.22 18.00
CA PHE A 11 8.35 12.74 16.91
C PHE A 11 7.27 13.66 17.49
N ASN A 12 7.08 14.83 16.87
CA ASN A 12 6.09 15.82 17.30
C ASN A 12 4.70 15.56 16.70
N SER A 13 4.55 14.50 15.90
CA SER A 13 3.29 14.07 15.30
C SER A 13 3.13 12.57 15.52
N GLU A 14 1.89 12.14 15.69
CA GLU A 14 1.54 10.73 15.81
C GLU A 14 2.00 9.94 14.57
N ILE A 15 2.62 8.79 14.81
CA ILE A 15 3.07 7.87 13.77
C ILE A 15 1.93 6.92 13.47
N ASN A 16 1.49 6.90 12.21
CA ASN A 16 0.40 6.03 11.76
C ASN A 16 0.93 4.72 11.15
N CYS A 17 2.04 4.81 10.40
CA CYS A 17 2.60 3.69 9.66
C CYS A 17 4.09 3.87 9.41
N ALA A 18 4.80 2.78 9.13
CA ALA A 18 6.20 2.81 8.75
C ALA A 18 6.52 1.66 7.78
N SER A 19 7.50 1.85 6.90
CA SER A 19 8.01 0.82 5.99
C SER A 19 9.52 0.98 5.81
N LEU A 20 10.22 -0.13 5.63
CA LEU A 20 11.65 -0.11 5.33
C LEU A 20 11.90 0.36 3.90
N TRP A 21 12.96 1.13 3.72
CA TRP A 21 13.53 1.52 2.42
C TRP A 21 15.04 1.29 2.51
N GLY A 22 15.48 0.14 2.01
CA GLY A 22 16.79 -0.42 2.32
C GLY A 22 16.97 -0.53 3.85
N VAL A 23 18.01 0.12 4.36
CA VAL A 23 18.28 0.19 5.80
C VAL A 23 17.50 1.29 6.51
N ASN A 24 16.95 2.25 5.77
CA ASN A 24 16.24 3.42 6.30
C ASN A 24 14.78 3.10 6.61
N LEU A 25 14.17 3.94 7.45
CA LEU A 25 12.76 3.79 7.82
C LEU A 25 11.95 4.97 7.27
N LEU A 26 11.03 4.68 6.37
CA LEU A 26 10.03 5.63 5.90
C LEU A 26 8.87 5.64 6.90
N ILE A 27 8.46 6.81 7.38
CA ILE A 27 7.49 6.96 8.47
C ILE A 27 6.38 7.89 7.99
N GLY A 28 5.15 7.38 8.01
CA GLY A 28 3.94 8.14 7.74
C GLY A 28 3.31 8.63 9.04
N THR A 29 3.05 9.93 9.10
CA THR A 29 2.44 10.60 10.26
C THR A 29 1.13 11.28 9.87
N ASN A 30 0.45 11.90 10.84
CA ASN A 30 -0.72 12.74 10.55
C ASN A 30 -0.37 14.00 9.74
N ASN A 31 0.88 14.48 9.83
CA ASN A 31 1.30 15.74 9.23
C ASN A 31 2.29 15.60 8.06
N GLY A 32 2.74 14.40 7.74
CA GLY A 32 3.69 14.22 6.64
C GLY A 32 4.31 12.85 6.52
N LEU A 33 5.15 12.72 5.50
CA LEU A 33 6.04 11.59 5.25
C LEU A 33 7.46 11.98 5.60
N ILE A 34 8.13 11.14 6.38
CA ILE A 34 9.43 11.43 6.96
C ILE A 34 10.35 10.23 6.71
N LEU A 35 11.62 10.47 6.37
CA LEU A 35 12.66 9.45 6.32
C LEU A 35 13.52 9.52 7.59
N LEU A 36 13.67 8.40 8.28
CA LEU A 36 14.68 8.21 9.32
C LEU A 36 15.86 7.46 8.70
N ASP A 37 16.99 8.15 8.56
CA ASP A 37 18.25 7.56 8.13
C ASP A 37 18.86 6.74 9.26
N ARG A 38 18.92 5.43 9.06
CA ARG A 38 19.49 4.47 10.03
C ARG A 38 20.89 4.03 9.63
N SER A 39 21.41 4.48 8.49
CA SER A 39 22.78 4.18 8.07
C SER A 39 23.81 5.01 8.87
N GLY A 40 23.42 6.21 9.31
CA GLY A 40 24.26 7.10 10.10
C GLY A 40 23.77 7.30 11.55
N GLN A 41 23.75 8.57 11.96
CA GLN A 41 23.46 9.02 13.33
C GLN A 41 21.95 9.12 13.66
N GLY A 42 21.06 8.60 12.81
CA GLY A 42 19.60 8.69 13.06
C GLY A 42 19.00 10.02 12.62
N GLN A 43 19.49 10.61 11.53
CA GLN A 43 18.96 11.87 11.01
C GLN A 43 17.55 11.69 10.44
N VAL A 44 16.76 12.75 10.50
CA VAL A 44 15.35 12.73 10.10
C VAL A 44 15.13 13.77 9.01
N TYR A 45 14.64 13.32 7.85
CA TYR A 45 14.39 14.17 6.69
C TYR A 45 12.89 14.23 6.39
N PRO A 46 12.24 15.40 6.48
CA PRO A 46 10.87 15.55 6.03
C PRO A 46 10.81 15.46 4.49
N LEU A 47 9.98 14.56 3.96
CA LEU A 47 9.85 14.36 2.51
C LEU A 47 8.59 15.02 1.94
N ILE A 48 7.46 14.89 2.64
CA ILE A 48 6.18 15.49 2.27
C ILE A 48 5.57 16.09 3.53
N ALA A 49 5.20 17.37 3.48
CA ALA A 49 4.54 18.06 4.58
C ALA A 49 3.01 18.19 4.36
N ASN A 50 2.29 18.48 5.43
CA ASN A 50 0.86 18.80 5.46
C ASN A 50 -0.04 17.74 4.82
N ARG A 51 0.34 16.47 4.93
CA ARG A 51 -0.41 15.34 4.37
C ARG A 51 -0.36 14.16 5.32
N LYS A 52 -1.53 13.69 5.76
CA LYS A 52 -1.66 12.45 6.51
C LYS A 52 -1.27 11.25 5.64
N PHE A 53 -0.46 10.36 6.18
CA PHE A 53 -0.18 9.03 5.63
C PHE A 53 -0.70 7.99 6.61
N GLN A 54 -1.67 7.18 6.17
CA GLN A 54 -2.31 6.18 7.02
C GLN A 54 -1.66 4.81 6.87
N GLN A 55 -1.26 4.45 5.66
CA GLN A 55 -0.59 3.20 5.35
C GLN A 55 0.43 3.45 4.24
N ILE A 56 1.59 2.81 4.32
CA ILE A 56 2.66 2.88 3.31
C ILE A 56 3.29 1.51 3.12
N ASP A 57 3.70 1.21 1.88
CA ASP A 57 4.49 0.04 1.52
C ASP A 57 5.50 0.43 0.45
N VAL A 58 6.78 0.13 0.69
CA VAL A 58 7.89 0.46 -0.21
C VAL A 58 8.09 -0.68 -1.22
N LEU A 59 8.02 -0.35 -2.50
CA LEU A 59 8.22 -1.24 -3.64
C LEU A 59 9.49 -0.86 -4.38
N GLU A 60 10.64 -1.18 -3.79
CA GLU A 60 11.96 -0.77 -4.30
C GLU A 60 12.19 -1.19 -5.75
N ASN A 61 11.88 -2.44 -6.07
CA ASN A 61 12.02 -3.01 -7.42
C ASN A 61 11.15 -2.31 -8.47
N ASN A 62 10.15 -1.54 -8.03
CA ASN A 62 9.28 -0.76 -8.90
C ASN A 62 9.55 0.75 -8.85
N ASN A 63 10.50 1.21 -8.04
CA ASN A 63 10.73 2.63 -7.77
C ASN A 63 9.48 3.35 -7.19
N LEU A 64 8.67 2.66 -6.37
CA LEU A 64 7.40 3.21 -5.85
C LEU A 64 7.25 3.07 -4.33
N VAL A 65 6.48 3.99 -3.73
CA VAL A 65 5.87 3.88 -2.40
C VAL A 65 4.37 3.90 -2.58
N LEU A 66 3.72 2.77 -2.32
CA LEU A 66 2.26 2.71 -2.27
C LEU A 66 1.77 3.33 -0.97
N SER A 67 0.66 4.07 -1.01
CA SER A 67 0.14 4.75 0.17
C SER A 67 -1.37 4.96 0.14
N ILE A 68 -1.97 4.99 1.34
CA ILE A 68 -3.23 5.70 1.59
C ILE A 68 -2.88 7.04 2.22
N SER A 69 -3.20 8.13 1.51
CA SER A 69 -2.73 9.47 1.89
C SER A 69 -3.68 10.64 1.60
N GLY A 70 -3.53 11.69 2.39
CA GLY A 70 -4.27 12.94 2.31
C GLY A 70 -5.66 12.89 2.95
N LYS A 71 -6.35 14.03 3.00
CA LYS A 71 -7.64 14.19 3.70
C LYS A 71 -8.75 13.24 3.21
N LYS A 72 -8.68 12.84 1.94
CA LYS A 72 -9.65 11.95 1.29
C LYS A 72 -9.24 10.47 1.28
N ASN A 73 -8.12 10.11 1.94
CA ASN A 73 -7.58 8.75 1.94
C ASN A 73 -7.51 8.14 0.53
N LYS A 74 -6.83 8.84 -0.38
CA LYS A 74 -6.64 8.35 -1.76
C LYS A 74 -5.48 7.36 -1.83
N LEU A 75 -5.62 6.36 -2.70
CA LEU A 75 -4.56 5.42 -3.03
C LEU A 75 -3.58 6.05 -4.03
N ARG A 76 -2.31 6.17 -3.64
CA ARG A 76 -1.25 6.79 -4.46
C ARG A 76 0.03 5.98 -4.45
N CYS A 77 0.72 5.93 -5.58
CA CYS A 77 2.09 5.47 -5.67
C CYS A 77 3.02 6.67 -5.88
N TYR A 78 3.83 7.00 -4.88
CA TYR A 78 4.89 8.01 -4.97
C TYR A 78 6.15 7.42 -5.58
N TYR A 79 6.86 8.17 -6.41
CA TYR A 79 8.13 7.71 -6.95
C TYR A 79 9.24 7.78 -5.89
N LEU A 80 9.96 6.68 -5.69
CA LEU A 80 11.10 6.64 -4.76
C LEU A 80 12.20 7.59 -5.22
N SER A 81 12.50 7.66 -6.51
CA SER A 81 13.44 8.63 -7.10
C SER A 81 13.07 10.08 -6.78
N TRP A 82 11.78 10.43 -6.86
CA TRP A 82 11.29 11.77 -6.51
C TRP A 82 11.39 12.04 -5.00
N LEU A 83 11.10 11.06 -4.15
CA LEU A 83 11.32 11.20 -2.71
C LEU A 83 12.82 11.35 -2.39
N LYS A 84 13.72 10.67 -3.13
CA LYS A 84 15.17 10.81 -2.95
C LYS A 84 15.65 12.22 -3.28
N SER A 85 15.16 12.83 -4.37
CA SER A 85 15.61 14.17 -4.76
C SER A 85 15.26 15.23 -3.72
N LYS A 86 14.20 15.02 -2.92
CA LYS A 86 13.80 15.95 -1.85
C LYS A 86 14.81 16.09 -0.71
N PHE A 87 15.61 15.07 -0.42
CA PHE A 87 16.64 15.18 0.63
C PHE A 87 18.05 15.37 0.08
N LEU A 88 18.32 14.94 -1.16
CA LEU A 88 19.62 15.12 -1.83
C LEU A 88 19.80 16.52 -2.46
N ASN A 89 18.80 17.40 -2.41
CA ASN A 89 18.78 18.71 -3.07
C ASN A 89 19.21 18.69 -4.54
N THR A 90 19.01 17.55 -5.22
CA THR A 90 19.39 17.40 -6.62
C THR A 90 18.29 18.00 -7.48
N GLN A 91 18.64 19.00 -8.29
CA GLN A 91 17.75 19.57 -9.31
C GLN A 91 17.24 18.43 -10.21
N PRO A 92 15.92 18.33 -10.47
CA PRO A 92 15.37 17.26 -11.30
C PRO A 92 15.83 17.47 -12.75
N SER A 93 16.82 16.70 -13.20
CA SER A 93 17.24 16.67 -14.59
C SER A 93 16.17 16.00 -15.44
N LYS A 94 15.56 16.77 -16.35
CA LYS A 94 14.67 16.31 -17.45
C LYS A 94 13.64 15.24 -17.03
N GLN A 95 12.70 15.61 -16.16
CA GLN A 95 11.63 14.73 -15.71
C GLN A 95 10.31 14.96 -16.45
N ASP A 96 9.64 13.86 -16.82
CA ASP A 96 8.28 13.83 -17.34
C ASP A 96 7.29 14.49 -16.37
N ALA A 97 6.14 14.98 -16.86
CA ALA A 97 5.16 15.71 -16.04
C ALA A 97 4.69 14.93 -14.79
N ALA A 98 4.57 13.60 -14.88
CA ALA A 98 4.19 12.74 -13.75
C ALA A 98 5.28 12.65 -12.67
N GLU A 99 6.56 12.70 -13.06
CA GLU A 99 7.68 12.73 -12.12
C GLU A 99 7.80 14.09 -11.44
N ARG A 100 7.41 15.19 -12.10
CA ARG A 100 7.31 16.51 -11.45
C ARG A 100 6.26 16.54 -10.34
N GLN A 101 5.10 15.92 -10.57
CA GLN A 101 4.06 15.72 -9.55
C GLN A 101 4.51 14.76 -8.43
N GLY A 102 5.39 13.81 -8.76
CA GLY A 102 6.02 12.90 -7.81
C GLY A 102 5.19 11.68 -7.42
N TYR A 103 3.96 11.54 -7.93
CA TYR A 103 3.10 10.39 -7.68
C TYR A 103 2.11 10.13 -8.81
N ILE A 104 1.60 8.90 -8.85
CA ILE A 104 0.45 8.47 -9.67
C ILE A 104 -0.70 8.02 -8.75
N SER A 105 -1.93 8.36 -9.11
CA SER A 105 -3.12 7.83 -8.44
C SER A 105 -3.42 6.41 -8.95
N VAL A 106 -3.81 5.52 -8.05
CA VAL A 106 -4.29 4.17 -8.41
C VAL A 106 -5.81 4.21 -8.50
N GLY A 107 -6.33 4.25 -9.73
CA GLY A 107 -7.75 4.50 -9.99
C GLY A 107 -8.20 5.88 -9.51
N ASP A 108 -9.51 6.08 -9.45
CA ASP A 108 -10.13 7.26 -8.82
C ASP A 108 -10.84 6.86 -7.53
N LEU A 109 -10.02 6.41 -6.56
CA LEU A 109 -10.51 5.91 -5.27
C LEU A 109 -10.45 7.01 -4.19
N GLU A 110 -11.55 7.17 -3.47
CA GLU A 110 -11.68 8.01 -2.28
C GLU A 110 -12.19 7.21 -1.08
N GLY A 111 -11.65 7.47 0.11
CA GLY A 111 -12.06 6.79 1.33
C GLY A 111 -11.53 5.36 1.46
N CYS A 112 -10.33 5.09 0.94
CA CYS A 112 -9.65 3.80 1.15
C CYS A 112 -9.43 3.59 2.66
N ALA A 113 -9.86 2.46 3.19
CA ALA A 113 -9.74 2.12 4.61
C ALA A 113 -8.39 1.45 4.91
N SER A 114 -8.01 0.47 4.09
CA SER A 114 -6.75 -0.26 4.16
C SER A 114 -6.47 -0.90 2.81
N TYR A 115 -5.26 -1.40 2.62
CA TYR A 115 -4.96 -2.28 1.50
C TYR A 115 -4.04 -3.42 1.92
N LYS A 116 -4.00 -4.47 1.10
CA LYS A 116 -2.99 -5.52 1.19
C LYS A 116 -2.36 -5.74 -0.18
N LEU A 117 -1.02 -5.70 -0.21
CA LEU A 117 -0.25 -6.09 -1.38
C LEU A 117 0.25 -7.52 -1.22
N VAL A 118 0.05 -8.34 -2.24
CA VAL A 118 0.53 -9.72 -2.30
C VAL A 118 1.22 -9.97 -3.62
N LYS A 119 2.37 -10.62 -3.56
CA LYS A 119 3.04 -11.14 -4.74
C LYS A 119 2.63 -12.59 -4.93
N PHE A 120 2.11 -12.91 -6.11
CA PHE A 120 1.80 -14.25 -6.53
C PHE A 120 2.52 -14.51 -7.86
N GLU A 121 3.45 -15.47 -7.85
CA GLU A 121 4.38 -15.70 -8.95
C GLU A 121 5.08 -14.39 -9.40
N ARG A 122 4.85 -13.98 -10.67
CA ARG A 122 5.41 -12.76 -11.27
C ARG A 122 4.47 -11.56 -11.17
N ILE A 123 3.25 -11.73 -10.65
CA ILE A 123 2.22 -10.71 -10.60
C ILE A 123 2.09 -10.18 -9.17
N LYS A 124 1.86 -8.87 -9.03
CA LYS A 124 1.50 -8.26 -7.75
C LYS A 124 0.02 -7.93 -7.77
N PHE A 125 -0.70 -8.39 -6.75
CA PHE A 125 -2.10 -8.09 -6.53
C PHE A 125 -2.21 -7.12 -5.37
N LEU A 126 -3.05 -6.12 -5.53
CA LEU A 126 -3.34 -5.09 -4.54
C LEU A 126 -4.83 -5.12 -4.25
N VAL A 127 -5.19 -5.54 -3.04
CA VAL A 127 -6.57 -5.57 -2.56
C VAL A 127 -6.80 -4.34 -1.70
N VAL A 128 -7.86 -3.60 -1.95
CA VAL A 128 -8.14 -2.31 -1.33
C VAL A 128 -9.52 -2.34 -0.69
N ALA A 129 -9.59 -2.13 0.62
CA ALA A 129 -10.84 -1.97 1.35
C ALA A 129 -11.41 -0.57 1.10
N MET A 130 -12.61 -0.51 0.53
CA MET A 130 -13.35 0.73 0.27
C MET A 130 -14.59 0.79 1.16
N ARG A 131 -15.19 1.97 1.31
CA ARG A 131 -16.41 2.13 2.14
C ARG A 131 -17.56 1.19 1.71
N ASN A 132 -17.69 0.94 0.42
CA ASN A 132 -18.83 0.23 -0.17
C ASN A 132 -18.43 -1.10 -0.83
N GLY A 133 -17.21 -1.58 -0.61
CA GLY A 133 -16.72 -2.72 -1.38
C GLY A 133 -15.23 -2.99 -1.21
N VAL A 134 -14.73 -3.92 -2.01
CA VAL A 134 -13.30 -4.22 -2.14
C VAL A 134 -12.90 -4.20 -3.60
N ASP A 135 -11.85 -3.46 -3.91
CA ASP A 135 -11.26 -3.44 -5.24
C ASP A 135 -9.96 -4.23 -5.26
N VAL A 136 -9.81 -5.05 -6.29
CA VAL A 136 -8.60 -5.83 -6.56
C VAL A 136 -7.95 -5.26 -7.80
N PHE A 137 -6.70 -4.86 -7.67
CA PHE A 137 -5.84 -4.41 -8.74
C PHE A 137 -4.74 -5.43 -9.00
N ALA A 138 -4.31 -5.52 -10.25
CA ALA A 138 -3.14 -6.28 -10.64
C ALA A 138 -2.08 -5.34 -11.22
N TRP A 139 -0.81 -5.62 -10.93
CA TRP A 139 0.30 -4.87 -11.51
C TRP A 139 0.46 -5.21 -12.99
N ALA A 140 0.30 -4.22 -13.86
CA ALA A 140 0.59 -4.35 -15.28
C ALA A 140 2.07 -4.00 -15.54
N PRO A 141 2.82 -4.85 -16.26
CA PRO A 141 4.19 -4.55 -16.66
C PRO A 141 4.23 -3.40 -17.69
N LYS A 142 5.42 -3.10 -18.23
CA LYS A 142 5.56 -2.15 -19.34
C LYS A 142 4.63 -2.56 -20.52
N PRO A 143 4.04 -1.58 -21.23
CA PRO A 143 4.27 -0.14 -21.14
C PRO A 143 3.53 0.58 -20.01
N TYR A 144 2.55 -0.06 -19.36
CA TYR A 144 1.68 0.59 -18.38
C TYR A 144 2.35 0.89 -17.04
N ASN A 145 3.17 -0.04 -16.54
CA ASN A 145 3.96 0.10 -15.31
C ASN A 145 3.15 0.63 -14.11
N ARG A 146 1.92 0.14 -13.92
CA ARG A 146 0.98 0.62 -12.90
C ARG A 146 0.00 -0.48 -12.46
N PHE A 147 -0.65 -0.25 -11.33
CA PHE A 147 -1.78 -1.07 -10.89
C PHE A 147 -3.01 -0.78 -11.77
N MET A 148 -3.57 -1.83 -12.35
CA MET A 148 -4.78 -1.79 -13.17
C MET A 148 -5.91 -2.49 -12.42
N LEU A 149 -7.12 -1.93 -12.50
CA LEU A 149 -8.29 -2.55 -11.88
C LEU A 149 -8.50 -3.93 -12.50
N TYR A 150 -8.55 -4.95 -11.66
CA TYR A 150 -8.78 -6.34 -12.06
C TYR A 150 -10.21 -6.76 -11.73
N LYS A 151 -10.70 -6.42 -10.53
CA LYS A 151 -12.06 -6.77 -10.11
C LYS A 151 -12.55 -5.86 -8.99
N THR A 152 -13.86 -5.69 -8.92
CA THR A 152 -14.54 -4.93 -7.87
C THR A 152 -15.62 -5.79 -7.23
N PHE A 153 -15.69 -5.78 -5.91
CA PHE A 153 -16.70 -6.43 -5.10
C PHE A 153 -17.55 -5.37 -4.41
N GLN A 154 -18.80 -5.24 -4.81
CA GLN A 154 -19.74 -4.27 -4.25
C GLN A 154 -20.86 -4.99 -3.49
N ASN A 155 -21.73 -4.20 -2.85
CA ASN A 155 -22.90 -4.70 -2.13
C ASN A 155 -22.54 -5.70 -1.03
N LEU A 156 -21.38 -5.50 -0.41
CA LEU A 156 -21.02 -6.24 0.79
C LEU A 156 -22.01 -5.87 1.90
N VAL A 157 -22.53 -6.90 2.57
CA VAL A 157 -23.45 -6.73 3.72
C VAL A 157 -22.83 -5.83 4.80
N HIS A 158 -21.50 -5.85 4.90
CA HIS A 158 -20.70 -5.19 5.91
C HIS A 158 -19.56 -4.38 5.27
N ARG A 159 -19.21 -3.25 5.89
CA ARG A 159 -18.17 -2.35 5.40
C ARG A 159 -16.80 -2.94 5.73
N PRO A 160 -15.94 -3.21 4.72
CA PRO A 160 -14.61 -3.72 4.99
C PRO A 160 -13.74 -2.62 5.62
N LEU A 161 -13.04 -2.95 6.72
CA LEU A 161 -12.11 -2.04 7.39
C LEU A 161 -10.66 -2.44 7.15
N ILE A 162 -10.35 -3.71 7.41
CA ILE A 162 -9.03 -4.31 7.19
C ILE A 162 -9.20 -5.38 6.12
N VAL A 163 -8.40 -5.36 5.06
CA VAL A 163 -8.28 -6.47 4.12
C VAL A 163 -6.97 -7.22 4.33
N ASP A 164 -7.02 -8.53 4.25
CA ASP A 164 -5.86 -9.38 4.09
C ASP A 164 -6.01 -10.22 2.83
N LEU A 165 -4.90 -10.70 2.28
CA LEU A 165 -4.85 -11.56 1.11
C LEU A 165 -3.74 -12.59 1.35
N THR A 166 -4.12 -13.85 1.25
CA THR A 166 -3.26 -15.02 1.41
C THR A 166 -3.32 -15.85 0.13
N VAL A 167 -2.18 -16.42 -0.27
CA VAL A 167 -2.13 -17.39 -1.37
C VAL A 167 -2.24 -18.78 -0.75
N GLU A 168 -3.31 -19.52 -1.07
CA GLU A 168 -3.47 -20.93 -0.70
C GLU A 168 -3.13 -21.84 -1.89
N ASP A 169 -2.43 -22.95 -1.60
CA ASP A 169 -2.09 -24.04 -2.52
C ASP A 169 -1.48 -23.60 -3.86
N GLY A 170 -0.79 -22.45 -3.87
CA GLY A 170 -0.13 -21.92 -5.06
C GLY A 170 -1.04 -21.58 -6.24
N THR A 171 -2.38 -21.56 -6.07
CA THR A 171 -3.34 -21.32 -7.17
C THR A 171 -4.57 -20.50 -6.74
N ARG A 172 -4.73 -20.22 -5.45
CA ARG A 172 -5.91 -19.53 -4.90
C ARG A 172 -5.49 -18.29 -4.15
N LEU A 173 -6.09 -17.17 -4.51
CA LEU A 173 -5.97 -15.89 -3.82
C LEU A 173 -7.16 -15.77 -2.87
N LYS A 174 -6.93 -15.96 -1.58
CA LYS A 174 -7.94 -15.83 -0.55
C LYS A 174 -7.79 -14.50 0.16
N TRP A 175 -8.78 -13.64 0.06
CA TRP A 175 -8.79 -12.41 0.83
C TRP A 175 -9.80 -12.47 1.95
N THR A 176 -9.44 -11.88 3.07
CA THR A 176 -10.32 -11.77 4.23
C THR A 176 -10.52 -10.30 4.54
N PHE A 177 -11.65 -9.96 5.15
CA PHE A 177 -11.75 -8.68 5.81
C PHE A 177 -12.35 -8.79 7.19
N ILE A 178 -11.89 -7.91 8.07
CA ILE A 178 -12.33 -7.84 9.46
C ILE A 178 -13.21 -6.60 9.63
N GLN A 179 -14.38 -6.80 10.21
CA GLN A 179 -15.15 -5.75 10.88
C GLN A 179 -15.30 -6.17 12.35
N LEU A 180 -15.41 -5.19 13.26
CA LEU A 180 -15.44 -5.28 14.76
C LEU A 180 -15.93 -6.58 15.44
N PHE A 181 -16.76 -7.43 14.80
CA PHE A 181 -17.19 -8.75 15.29
C PHE A 181 -17.34 -9.84 14.22
N TYR A 182 -16.99 -9.58 12.95
CA TYR A 182 -17.19 -10.50 11.83
C TYR A 182 -15.92 -10.67 11.01
N HIS A 183 -15.55 -11.92 10.76
CA HIS A 183 -14.52 -12.32 9.81
C HIS A 183 -15.19 -12.81 8.53
N HIS A 184 -14.92 -12.14 7.41
CA HIS A 184 -15.42 -12.56 6.11
C HIS A 184 -14.26 -13.08 5.26
N GLU A 185 -14.47 -14.22 4.59
CA GLU A 185 -13.47 -14.88 3.76
C GLU A 185 -13.96 -15.01 2.32
N PHE A 186 -13.08 -14.74 1.37
CA PHE A 186 -13.35 -14.78 -0.06
C PHE A 186 -12.23 -15.50 -0.76
N SER A 187 -12.54 -16.44 -1.64
CA SER A 187 -11.53 -17.19 -2.40
C SER A 187 -11.67 -16.93 -3.89
N LEU A 188 -10.65 -16.31 -4.48
CA LEU A 188 -10.47 -16.20 -5.92
C LEU A 188 -9.63 -17.41 -6.39
N LYS A 189 -10.23 -18.33 -7.16
CA LYS A 189 -9.49 -19.41 -7.80
C LYS A 189 -8.98 -18.90 -9.14
N MET A 190 -7.65 -18.81 -9.28
CA MET A 190 -7.00 -18.49 -10.55
C MET A 190 -7.03 -19.79 -11.38
N LYS A 191 -7.92 -19.89 -12.37
CA LYS A 191 -8.13 -21.15 -13.11
C LYS A 191 -7.31 -21.20 -14.40
N ASP A 192 -7.08 -20.05 -15.03
CA ASP A 192 -6.05 -19.85 -16.05
C ASP A 192 -5.87 -18.33 -16.28
N ARG A 193 -4.81 -17.89 -16.98
CA ARG A 193 -4.45 -16.46 -17.17
C ARG A 193 -5.58 -15.55 -17.71
N SER A 194 -6.66 -16.11 -18.25
CA SER A 194 -7.81 -15.41 -18.82
C SER A 194 -9.15 -15.71 -18.14
N GLU A 195 -9.28 -16.77 -17.33
CA GLU A 195 -10.53 -17.13 -16.67
C GLU A 195 -10.33 -17.44 -15.19
N SER A 196 -10.95 -16.62 -14.35
CA SER A 196 -10.95 -16.79 -12.89
C SER A 196 -12.38 -16.99 -12.41
N ASN A 197 -12.72 -18.25 -12.15
CA ASN A 197 -13.98 -18.60 -11.50
C ASN A 197 -13.85 -18.36 -9.99
N MET A 198 -14.63 -17.41 -9.47
CA MET A 198 -14.62 -17.06 -8.05
C MET A 198 -15.78 -17.76 -7.34
N LEU A 199 -15.47 -18.48 -6.26
CA LEU A 199 -16.47 -19.03 -5.36
C LEU A 199 -16.53 -18.13 -4.12
N LEU A 200 -17.66 -17.43 -3.99
CA LEU A 200 -18.00 -16.73 -2.77
C LEU A 200 -18.46 -17.78 -1.74
N ARG A 201 -17.66 -18.01 -0.70
CA ARG A 201 -18.07 -18.84 0.43
C ARG A 201 -18.12 -17.97 1.68
N TYR A 202 -19.32 -17.67 2.13
CA TYR A 202 -19.54 -16.98 3.39
C TYR A 202 -19.24 -17.93 4.55
N TYR A 203 -18.29 -17.56 5.41
CA TYR A 203 -18.14 -18.18 6.71
C TYR A 203 -18.34 -17.10 7.77
N LEU A 204 -19.46 -17.18 8.50
CA LEU A 204 -19.69 -16.38 9.70
C LEU A 204 -19.03 -17.10 10.86
N HIS A 205 -17.84 -16.67 11.28
CA HIS A 205 -17.33 -17.08 12.57
C HIS A 205 -17.87 -16.11 13.62
N ARG A 206 -18.87 -16.53 14.39
CA ARG A 206 -19.15 -15.90 15.69
C ARG A 206 -17.98 -16.27 16.61
N GLN A 207 -17.29 -15.27 17.15
CA GLN A 207 -16.54 -15.49 18.39
C GLN A 207 -17.59 -15.56 19.51
N ASN A 208 -17.73 -16.75 20.10
CA ASN A 208 -18.35 -16.91 21.41
C ASN A 208 -17.30 -16.61 22.48
#